data_AF-A0A4P2R3B3-F1
#
_entry.id   AF-A0A4P2R3B3-F1
#
_cell.length_a   1.000
_cell.length_b   1.000
_cell.length_c   1.000
_cell.angle_alpha   90.00
_cell.angle_beta   90.00
_cell.angle_gamma   90.00
#
_symmetry.space_group_name_H-M   'P 1'
#
loop_
_entity.id
_entity.type
_entity.pdbx_description
1 polymer ?
#
loop_
_entity_poly.entity_id
_entity_poly.type
_entity_poly.pdbx_seq_one_letter_code
_entity_poly.pdbx_strand_id
1 'polypeptide(L)' 'MAEFQIELSEREARDMRTALSIRLVGMREELVHTDDREYRADLKAAIERLEAVLRRLEAMLAGPKPTT' A
#
# COMPACT_ATOMS: atom_id res chain seq x y z
N MET A 1 -10.60 22.31 -3.30
CA MET A 1 -9.29 21.61 -3.39
C MET A 1 -9.41 20.62 -4.55
N ALA A 2 -8.51 20.66 -5.52
CA ALA A 2 -8.58 19.75 -6.66
C ALA A 2 -8.20 18.34 -6.20
N GLU A 3 -9.14 17.39 -6.30
CA GLU A 3 -8.85 15.98 -6.12
C GLU A 3 -8.08 15.50 -7.36
N PHE A 4 -6.78 15.31 -7.22
CA PHE A 4 -5.98 14.66 -8.26
C PHE A 4 -6.29 13.15 -8.23
N GLN A 5 -7.15 12.71 -9.14
CA GLN A 5 -7.28 11.29 -9.46
C GLN A 5 -6.12 10.88 -10.36
N ILE A 6 -5.21 10.07 -9.83
CA ILE A 6 -4.20 9.39 -10.64
C ILE A 6 -4.88 8.19 -11.27
N GLU A 7 -5.15 8.26 -12.57
CA GLU A 7 -5.54 7.09 -13.36
C GLU A 7 -4.29 6.30 -13.73
N LEU A 8 -4.18 5.09 -13.21
CA LEU A 8 -3.11 4.16 -13.57
C LEU A 8 -3.62 3.25 -14.69
N SER A 9 -2.80 3.00 -15.70
CA SER A 9 -3.04 1.86 -16.58
C SER A 9 -3.01 0.56 -15.77
N GLU A 10 -3.65 -0.49 -16.28
CA GLU A 10 -3.68 -1.79 -15.59
C GLU A 10 -2.27 -2.34 -15.32
N ARG A 11 -1.34 -2.12 -16.26
CA ARG A 11 0.08 -2.48 -16.10
C ARG A 11 0.72 -1.70 -14.97
N GLU A 12 0.58 -0.38 -14.95
CA GLU A 12 1.15 0.47 -13.89
C GLU A 12 0.54 0.15 -12.53
N ALA A 13 -0.75 -0.18 -12.47
CA ALA A 13 -1.41 -0.60 -11.25
C ALA A 13 -0.85 -1.93 -10.72
N ARG A 14 -0.56 -2.91 -11.58
CA ARG A 14 0.08 -4.17 -11.21
C ARG A 14 1.53 -3.97 -10.76
N ASP A 15 2.27 -3.11 -11.43
CA ASP A 15 3.65 -2.76 -11.08
C ASP A 15 3.69 -2.05 -9.71
N MET A 16 2.79 -1.09 -9.50
CA MET A 16 2.63 -0.37 -8.24
C MET A 16 2.25 -1.31 -7.09
N ARG A 17 1.31 -2.25 -7.32
CA ARG A 17 0.94 -3.28 -6.34
C ARG A 17 2.17 -4.08 -5.92
N THR A 18 2.98 -4.50 -6.88
CA THR A 18 4.17 -5.31 -6.63
C THR A 18 5.21 -4.53 -5.83
N ALA A 19 5.53 -3.31 -6.26
CA ALA A 19 6.48 -2.44 -5.56
C ALA A 19 6.03 -2.14 -4.12
N LEU A 20 4.75 -1.85 -3.92
CA LEU A 20 4.17 -1.55 -2.62
C LEU A 20 4.20 -2.78 -1.68
N SER A 21 3.87 -3.96 -2.19
CA SER A 21 3.96 -5.21 -1.43
C SER A 21 5.41 -5.50 -0.98
N ILE A 22 6.39 -5.32 -1.86
CA ILE A 22 7.81 -5.51 -1.53
C ILE A 22 8.24 -4.52 -0.44
N ARG A 23 7.90 -3.23 -0.57
CA ARG A 23 8.28 -2.23 0.44
C ARG A 23 7.62 -2.53 1.79
N LEU A 24 6.34 -2.93 1.80
CA LEU A 24 5.63 -3.27 3.04
C LEU A 24 6.28 -4.44 3.78
N VAL A 25 6.78 -5.45 3.06
CA VAL A 25 7.57 -6.53 3.69
C VAL A 25 8.83 -5.96 4.35
N GLY A 26 9.60 -5.15 3.63
CA GLY A 26 10.81 -4.53 4.19
C GLY A 26 10.53 -3.61 5.37
N MET A 27 9.43 -2.84 5.35
CA MET A 27 9.04 -1.99 6.49
C MET A 27 8.67 -2.80 7.72
N ARG A 28 8.01 -3.96 7.54
CA ARG A 28 7.66 -4.84 8.66
C ARG A 28 8.90 -5.49 9.27
N GLU A 29 9.87 -5.86 8.45
CA GLU A 29 11.17 -6.35 8.91
C GLU A 29 11.92 -5.26 9.68
N GLU A 30 12.02 -4.05 9.13
CA GLU A 30 12.57 -2.87 9.78
C GLU A 30 11.90 -2.58 11.13
N LEU A 31 10.58 -2.72 11.22
CA LEU A 31 9.80 -2.52 12.45
C LEU A 31 10.16 -3.52 13.55
N VAL A 32 10.47 -4.77 13.19
CA VAL A 32 10.89 -5.81 14.15
C VAL A 32 12.26 -5.48 14.74
N HIS A 33 13.13 -4.81 13.96
CA HIS A 33 14.50 -4.47 14.35
C HIS A 33 14.65 -3.02 14.85
N THR A 34 13.55 -2.30 15.04
CA THR A 34 13.57 -0.90 15.51
C THR A 34 13.32 -0.80 17.01
N ASP A 35 14.34 -0.34 17.74
CA ASP A 35 14.25 -0.06 19.18
C ASP A 35 13.86 1.38 19.50
N ASP A 36 14.08 2.31 18.58
CA ASP A 36 13.65 3.70 18.75
C ASP A 36 12.11 3.80 18.75
N ARG A 37 11.56 4.25 19.88
CA ARG A 37 10.10 4.23 20.11
C ARG A 37 9.34 5.18 19.19
N GLU A 38 9.89 6.36 18.93
CA GLU A 38 9.25 7.38 18.11
C GLU A 38 9.24 6.93 16.65
N TYR A 39 10.41 6.50 16.16
CA TYR A 39 10.55 5.97 14.82
C TYR A 39 9.69 4.72 14.60
N ARG A 40 9.59 3.83 15.59
CA ARG A 40 8.71 2.65 15.54
C ARG A 40 7.24 3.03 15.42
N ALA A 41 6.80 4.11 16.06
CA ALA A 41 5.42 4.58 15.98
C ALA A 41 5.12 5.16 14.59
N ASP A 42 6.04 5.97 14.06
CA ASP A 42 5.93 6.53 12.71
C ASP A 42 5.92 5.45 11.64
N LEU A 43 6.79 4.44 11.79
CA LEU A 43 6.88 3.31 10.87
C LEU A 43 5.60 2.49 10.85
N LYS A 44 4.96 2.25 12.02
CA LYS A 44 3.63 1.62 12.09
C LYS A 44 2.57 2.43 11.35
N ALA A 45 2.50 3.73 11.62
CA ALA A 45 1.52 4.61 10.98
C ALA A 45 1.73 4.69 9.46
N ALA A 46 2.98 4.62 9.00
CA ALA A 46 3.28 4.54 7.58
C ALA A 46 2.85 3.20 6.96
N ILE A 47 3.14 2.07 7.62
CA ILE A 47 2.70 0.74 7.18
C ILE A 47 1.18 0.69 7.04
N GLU A 48 0.43 1.12 8.05
CA GLU A 48 -1.04 1.09 8.03
C GLU A 48 -1.63 1.88 6.86
N ARG A 49 -1.09 3.08 6.61
CA ARG A 49 -1.51 3.92 5.47
C ARG A 49 -1.22 3.23 4.13
N LEU A 50 -0.03 2.65 3.98
CA LEU A 50 0.37 1.96 2.74
C LEU A 50 -0.42 0.67 2.52
N GLU A 51 -0.75 -0.08 3.56
CA GLU A 51 -1.66 -1.23 3.45
C GLU A 51 -3.06 -0.82 3.00
N ALA A 52 -3.58 0.32 3.46
CA ALA A 52 -4.86 0.83 3.01
C ALA A 52 -4.84 1.18 1.52
N VAL A 53 -3.75 1.78 1.04
CA VAL A 53 -3.54 2.04 -0.39
C VAL A 53 -3.47 0.74 -1.18
N LEU A 54 -2.72 -0.25 -0.69
CA LEU A 54 -2.60 -1.56 -1.34
C LEU A 54 -3.97 -2.24 -1.48
N ARG A 55 -4.77 -2.27 -0.41
CA ARG A 55 -6.13 -2.83 -0.44
C ARG A 55 -7.02 -2.14 -1.46
N ARG A 56 -6.95 -0.81 -1.56
CA ARG A 56 -7.72 -0.05 -2.57
C ARG A 56 -7.26 -0.39 -3.98
N LEU A 57 -5.96 -0.51 -4.20
CA LEU A 57 -5.38 -0.87 -5.50
C LEU A 57 -5.76 -2.30 -5.92
N GLU A 58 -5.73 -3.24 -4.98
CA GLU A 58 -6.18 -4.63 -5.21
C GLU A 58 -7.67 -4.70 -5.55
N ALA A 59 -8.51 -3.90 -4.87
CA ALA A 59 -9.93 -3.81 -5.19
C ALA A 59 -10.19 -3.25 -6.60
N MET A 60 -9.40 -2.24 -7.02
CA MET A 60 -9.47 -1.70 -8.38
C MET A 60 -9.06 -2.74 -9.44
N LEU A 61 -7.98 -3.49 -9.17
CA LEU A 61 -7.46 -4.51 -10.08
C LEU A 61 -8.37 -5.76 -10.17
N ALA A 62 -9.12 -6.08 -9.13
CA ALA A 62 -10.02 -7.23 -9.12
C ALA A 62 -11.25 -7.04 -10.05
N GLY A 63 -11.54 -5.81 -10.47
CA GLY A 63 -12.74 -5.47 -11.23
C GLY A 63 -14.03 -5.71 -10.43
N PRO A 64 -15.21 -5.37 -10.99
CA PRO A 64 -16.47 -5.68 -10.35
C PRO A 64 -16.65 -7.20 -10.25
N LYS A 65 -16.89 -7.71 -9.04
CA LYS A 65 -17.31 -9.11 -8.86
C LYS A 65 -18.61 -9.33 -9.64
N PRO A 66 -18.73 -10.39 -10.46
CA PRO A 66 -20.00 -10.72 -11.09
C PRO A 66 -21.04 -10.99 -10.00
N THR A 67 -22.12 -10.22 -10.01
CA THR A 67 -23.34 -10.55 -9.27
C THR A 67 -24.00 -11.74 -9.97
N THR A 68 -23.80 -12.93 -9.41
CA THR A 68 -24.55 -14.14 -9.75
C THR A 68 -25.56 -14.41 -8.63
#